data_AF-A0A8C4TGP3-F1
#
_entry.id   AF-A0A8C4TGP3-F1
#
_cell.length_a   1.000
_cell.length_b   1.000
_cell.length_c   1.000
_cell.angle_alpha   90.00
_cell.angle_beta   90.00
_cell.angle_gamma   90.00
#
_symmetry.space_group_name_H-M   'P 1'
#
loop_
_entity.id
_entity.type
_entity.pdbx_description
1 polymer ?
#
loop_
_entity_poly.entity_id
_entity_poly.type
_entity_poly.pdbx_seq_one_letter_code
_entity_poly.pdbx_strand_id
1 'polypeptide(L)'
;MMKSAVLLLLVALWCSSSSQQCDFDDLIKLGGDVLLKALASSVLDKAGLQCTNVKATGSYANCPSDLKPMSCACGNACGSWDIQNEQTCHCQCANQDWSSARCCKIGTN
;
A
#
# COMPACT_ATOMS: atom_id res chain seq x y z
N MET A 1 -21.23 26.30 37.97
CA MET A 1 -19.77 26.55 37.99
C MET A 1 -18.93 25.44 38.63
N MET A 2 -19.51 24.39 39.24
CA MET A 2 -18.73 23.33 39.93
C MET A 2 -18.26 22.15 39.05
N LYS A 3 -18.78 21.95 37.84
CA LYS A 3 -18.46 20.74 37.03
C LYS A 3 -17.09 20.79 36.34
N SER A 4 -16.65 21.97 35.88
CA SER A 4 -15.33 22.12 35.23
C SER A 4 -14.16 22.03 36.21
N ALA A 5 -14.36 22.48 37.46
CA ALA A 5 -13.33 22.37 38.50
C ALA A 5 -13.09 20.92 38.91
N VAL A 6 -14.16 20.12 39.02
CA VAL A 6 -14.09 18.69 39.36
C VAL A 6 -13.38 17.89 38.26
N LEU A 7 -13.60 18.22 36.98
CA LEU A 7 -12.92 17.53 35.88
C LEU A 7 -11.41 17.80 35.85
N LEU A 8 -10.99 19.04 36.13
CA LEU A 8 -9.57 19.40 36.24
C LEU A 8 -8.89 18.77 37.46
N LEU A 9 -9.61 18.67 38.59
CA LEU A 9 -9.15 17.97 39.79
C LEU A 9 -8.97 16.46 39.53
N LEU A 10 -9.89 15.82 38.81
CA LEU A 10 -9.80 14.38 38.51
C LEU A 10 -8.61 14.05 37.61
N VAL A 11 -8.26 14.91 36.65
CA VAL A 11 -7.07 14.73 35.78
C VAL A 11 -5.77 14.88 36.57
N ALA A 12 -5.71 15.82 37.53
CA ALA A 12 -4.53 16.01 38.37
C ALA A 12 -4.30 14.85 39.37
N LEU A 13 -5.38 14.22 39.85
CA LEU A 13 -5.29 13.07 40.77
C LEU A 13 -4.79 11.78 40.10
N TRP A 14 -4.91 11.64 38.78
CA TRP A 14 -4.50 10.43 38.06
C TRP A 14 -3.00 10.41 37.73
N CYS A 15 -2.28 11.52 37.96
CA CYS A 15 -0.86 11.63 37.65
C CYS A 15 0.07 11.27 38.83
N SER A 16 -0.49 10.96 40.01
CA SER A 16 0.26 10.89 41.27
C SER A 16 0.47 9.48 41.84
N SER A 17 0.11 8.41 41.11
CA SER A 17 0.13 7.04 41.68
C SER A 17 0.95 6.00 40.89
N SER A 18 1.73 6.43 39.91
CA SER A 18 2.72 5.55 39.26
C SER A 18 3.97 6.35 38.96
N SER A 19 5.13 5.81 39.33
CA SER A 19 6.47 6.33 39.03
C SER A 19 6.83 6.24 37.54
N GLN A 20 5.87 6.49 36.65
CA GLN A 20 6.11 6.88 35.27
C GLN A 20 5.65 8.33 35.19
N GLN A 21 6.61 9.25 35.28
CA GLN A 21 6.43 10.58 34.70
C GLN A 21 5.99 10.35 33.25
N CYS A 22 4.70 10.59 32.96
CA CYS A 22 4.25 10.75 31.58
C CYS A 22 4.96 12.01 31.07
N ASP A 23 6.10 11.79 30.41
CA ASP A 23 6.85 12.87 29.80
C ASP A 23 5.97 13.52 28.73
N PHE A 24 6.11 14.83 28.55
CA PHE A 24 5.43 15.53 27.46
C PHE A 24 5.84 14.93 26.10
N ASP A 25 7.07 14.43 26.00
CA ASP A 25 7.56 13.65 24.86
C ASP A 25 6.74 12.37 24.62
N ASP A 26 6.29 11.68 25.67
CA ASP A 26 5.48 10.47 25.52
C ASP A 26 4.04 10.79 25.09
N LEU A 27 3.50 11.94 25.50
CA LEU A 27 2.21 12.45 25.00
C LEU A 27 2.27 12.89 23.53
N ILE A 28 3.35 13.52 23.11
CA ILE A 28 3.56 13.86 21.69
C ILE A 28 3.70 12.59 20.85
N LYS A 29 4.49 11.60 21.31
CA LYS A 29 4.63 10.30 20.63
C LYS A 29 3.30 9.57 20.55
N LEU A 30 2.55 9.51 21.66
CA LEU A 30 1.23 8.86 21.68
C LEU A 30 0.24 9.58 20.74
N GLY A 31 0.19 10.91 20.77
CA GLY A 31 -0.64 11.71 19.86
C GLY A 31 -0.25 11.49 18.40
N GLY A 32 1.05 11.42 18.12
CA GLY A 32 1.62 11.11 16.81
C GLY A 32 1.23 9.72 16.33
N ASP A 33 1.39 8.69 17.16
CA ASP A 33 1.07 7.29 16.82
C ASP A 33 -0.42 7.05 16.61
N VAL A 34 -1.27 7.67 17.44
CA VAL A 34 -2.72 7.60 17.28
C VAL A 34 -3.15 8.29 15.98
N LEU A 35 -2.59 9.46 15.67
CA LEU A 35 -2.85 10.18 14.43
C LEU A 35 -2.33 9.40 13.21
N LEU A 36 -1.12 8.86 13.29
CA LEU A 36 -0.51 8.02 12.25
C LEU A 36 -1.35 6.78 11.98
N LYS A 37 -1.82 6.08 13.02
CA LYS A 37 -2.72 4.93 12.86
C LYS A 37 -4.06 5.32 12.24
N ALA A 38 -4.66 6.43 12.67
CA ALA A 38 -5.93 6.90 12.10
C ALA A 38 -5.78 7.29 10.62
N LEU A 39 -4.70 7.99 10.26
CA LEU A 39 -4.38 8.36 8.87
C LEU A 39 -4.04 7.13 8.04
N ALA A 40 -3.21 6.22 8.56
CA ALA A 40 -2.86 4.97 7.88
C ALA A 40 -4.09 4.13 7.60
N SER A 41 -4.99 3.98 8.58
CA SER A 41 -6.26 3.25 8.38
C SER A 41 -7.11 3.92 7.29
N SER A 42 -7.30 5.23 7.35
CA SER A 42 -8.09 5.98 6.36
C SER A 42 -7.53 5.89 4.93
N VAL A 43 -6.20 5.86 4.80
CA VAL A 43 -5.52 5.69 3.51
C VAL A 43 -5.61 4.24 3.03
N LEU A 44 -5.38 3.26 3.90
CA LEU A 44 -5.49 1.83 3.56
C LEU A 44 -6.92 1.45 3.19
N ASP A 45 -7.94 2.00 3.86
CA ASP A 45 -9.35 1.74 3.56
C ASP A 45 -9.73 2.18 2.13
N LYS A 46 -8.97 3.12 1.56
CA LYS A 46 -9.14 3.61 0.18
C LYS A 46 -8.13 3.02 -0.80
N ALA A 47 -7.12 2.30 -0.32
CA ALA A 47 -6.10 1.71 -1.14
C ALA A 47 -6.68 0.51 -1.91
N GLY A 48 -6.46 0.49 -3.22
CA GLY A 48 -6.86 -0.60 -4.09
C GLY A 48 -5.74 -0.96 -5.07
N LEU A 49 -5.89 -2.11 -5.71
CA LEU A 49 -5.05 -2.48 -6.84
C LEU A 49 -5.60 -1.84 -8.11
N GLN A 50 -4.88 -0.86 -8.63
CA GLN A 50 -5.18 -0.25 -9.92
C GLN A 50 -4.40 -1.01 -10.99
N CYS A 51 -5.11 -1.60 -11.94
CA CYS A 51 -4.51 -2.50 -12.91
C CYS A 51 -4.94 -2.20 -14.34
N THR A 52 -4.00 -2.36 -15.27
CA THR A 52 -4.23 -2.25 -16.71
C THR A 52 -3.61 -3.44 -17.44
N ASN A 53 -4.07 -3.68 -18.66
CA ASN A 53 -3.45 -4.66 -19.56
C ASN A 53 -2.64 -3.92 -20.61
N VAL A 54 -1.37 -4.29 -20.76
CA VAL A 54 -0.55 -3.85 -21.88
C VAL A 54 -0.37 -5.02 -22.83
N LYS A 55 -0.87 -4.87 -24.06
CA LYS A 55 -0.70 -5.84 -25.13
C LYS A 55 0.30 -5.31 -26.15
N ALA A 56 1.16 -6.19 -26.64
CA ALA A 56 2.15 -5.89 -27.66
C ALA A 56 2.27 -7.05 -28.66
N THR A 57 2.79 -6.77 -29.85
CA THR A 57 3.11 -7.78 -30.86
C THR A 57 4.40 -8.51 -30.50
N GLY A 58 4.49 -9.80 -30.81
CA GLY A 58 5.69 -10.60 -30.52
C GLY A 58 5.73 -11.14 -29.09
N SER A 59 6.93 -11.51 -28.63
CA SER A 59 7.16 -12.22 -27.37
C SER A 59 7.27 -11.34 -26.12
N TYR A 60 7.18 -10.01 -26.26
CA TYR A 60 7.46 -9.10 -25.14
C TYR A 60 6.32 -8.11 -24.93
N ALA A 61 5.93 -7.90 -23.67
CA ALA A 61 5.01 -6.84 -23.27
C ALA A 61 5.56 -6.12 -22.03
N ASN A 62 5.80 -4.82 -22.14
CA ASN A 62 6.43 -4.02 -21.09
C ASN A 62 5.38 -3.22 -20.31
N CYS A 63 5.37 -3.34 -18.98
CA CYS A 63 4.54 -2.49 -18.16
C CYS A 63 5.07 -1.05 -18.11
N PRO A 64 4.20 -0.03 -17.96
CA PRO A 64 4.64 1.35 -17.69
C PRO A 64 5.48 1.41 -16.42
N SER A 65 6.38 2.38 -16.31
CA SER A 65 7.36 2.46 -15.22
C SER A 65 6.76 2.59 -13.81
N ASP A 66 5.52 3.08 -13.70
CA ASP A 66 4.80 3.24 -12.43
C ASP A 66 3.95 2.01 -12.04
N LEU A 67 3.91 0.97 -12.88
CA LEU A 67 3.19 -0.27 -12.62
C LEU A 67 4.15 -1.46 -12.68
N LYS A 68 3.80 -2.53 -11.96
CA LYS A 68 4.54 -3.79 -11.97
C LYS A 68 3.74 -4.91 -12.64
N PRO A 69 4.37 -5.78 -13.44
CA PRO A 69 3.71 -6.95 -14.01
C PRO A 69 3.35 -7.95 -12.91
N MET A 70 2.08 -8.33 -12.84
CA MET A 70 1.56 -9.36 -11.92
C MET A 70 1.37 -10.71 -12.61
N SER A 71 1.08 -10.69 -13.91
CA SER A 71 0.95 -11.88 -14.73
C SER A 71 1.14 -11.57 -16.20
N CYS A 72 1.43 -12.61 -16.99
CA CYS A 72 1.55 -12.51 -18.43
C CYS A 72 0.52 -13.43 -19.11
N ALA A 73 0.14 -13.08 -20.33
CA ALA A 73 -0.62 -13.92 -21.23
C ALA A 73 0.04 -13.88 -22.61
N CYS A 74 0.09 -15.03 -23.27
CA CYS A 74 0.79 -15.20 -24.53
C CYS A 74 -0.18 -15.69 -25.60
N GLY A 75 0.10 -15.34 -26.85
CA GLY A 75 -0.63 -15.87 -27.98
C GLY A 75 -0.28 -17.32 -28.30
N ASN A 76 -0.90 -17.86 -29.35
CA ASN A 76 -0.72 -19.24 -29.80
C ASN A 76 -0.87 -20.32 -28.70
N ALA A 77 -1.74 -20.09 -27.72
CA ALA A 77 -1.95 -20.96 -26.56
C ALA A 77 -0.66 -21.26 -25.76
N CYS A 78 0.34 -20.37 -25.82
CA CYS A 78 1.56 -20.51 -25.03
C CYS A 78 1.28 -20.22 -23.55
N GLY A 79 1.58 -21.20 -22.68
CA GLY A 79 1.50 -21.05 -21.23
C GLY A 79 2.84 -20.72 -20.56
N SER A 80 3.93 -20.74 -21.31
CA SER A 80 5.30 -20.55 -20.79
C SER A 80 5.74 -19.10 -20.92
N TRP A 81 5.86 -18.42 -19.78
CA TRP A 81 6.30 -17.03 -19.70
C TRP A 81 7.11 -16.77 -18.44
N ASP A 82 7.90 -15.70 -18.48
CA ASP A 82 8.67 -15.17 -17.37
C ASP A 82 8.56 -13.64 -17.31
N ILE A 83 8.92 -13.05 -16.16
CA ILE A 83 9.05 -11.60 -15.99
C ILE A 83 10.54 -11.26 -15.94
N GLN A 84 10.98 -10.42 -16.88
CA GLN A 84 12.36 -9.95 -16.98
C GLN A 84 12.49 -8.54 -16.47
N ASN A 85 13.61 -8.26 -15.79
CA ASN A 85 13.97 -6.94 -15.28
C ASN A 85 12.84 -6.29 -14.45
N GLU A 86 12.02 -7.12 -13.79
CA GLU A 86 10.86 -6.72 -12.97
C GLU A 86 9.79 -5.89 -13.70
N GLN A 87 9.82 -5.84 -15.04
CA GLN A 87 9.04 -4.88 -15.81
C GLN A 87 8.43 -5.47 -17.10
N THR A 88 9.11 -6.46 -17.69
CA THR A 88 8.76 -6.99 -19.01
C THR A 88 8.26 -8.41 -18.89
N CYS A 89 7.05 -8.67 -19.39
CA CYS A 89 6.59 -10.02 -19.67
C CYS A 89 7.29 -10.56 -20.91
N HIS A 90 7.82 -11.78 -20.82
CA HIS A 90 8.45 -12.51 -21.92
C HIS A 90 7.76 -13.85 -22.13
N CYS A 91 7.21 -14.07 -23.31
CA CYS A 91 6.59 -15.33 -23.73
C CYS A 91 7.63 -16.21 -24.43
N GLN A 92 7.86 -17.41 -23.88
CA GLN A 92 9.02 -18.24 -24.19
C GLN A 92 8.80 -19.19 -25.39
N CYS A 93 7.55 -19.43 -25.78
CA CYS A 93 7.27 -20.32 -26.90
C CYS A 93 7.70 -19.70 -28.24
N ALA A 94 7.98 -20.54 -29.23
CA ALA A 94 8.30 -20.06 -30.57
C ALA A 94 7.11 -19.33 -31.23
N ASN A 95 7.42 -18.44 -32.18
CA ASN A 95 6.46 -17.78 -33.07
C ASN A 95 5.32 -17.04 -32.36
N GLN A 96 5.59 -16.28 -31.29
CA GLN A 96 4.54 -15.50 -30.63
C GLN A 96 4.01 -14.40 -31.54
N ASP A 97 2.71 -14.41 -31.78
CA ASP A 97 1.96 -13.37 -32.50
C ASP A 97 1.73 -12.15 -31.59
N TRP A 98 1.41 -12.39 -30.31
CA TRP A 98 1.28 -11.33 -29.31
C TRP A 98 1.64 -11.80 -27.90
N SER A 99 1.90 -10.81 -27.05
CA SER A 99 2.09 -10.96 -25.61
C SER A 99 1.30 -9.89 -24.87
N SER A 100 0.89 -10.16 -23.64
CA SER A 100 0.17 -9.22 -22.79
C SER A 100 0.70 -9.30 -21.36
N ALA A 101 0.85 -8.15 -20.71
CA ALA A 101 1.19 -8.02 -19.30
C ALA A 101 -0.01 -7.45 -18.53
N ARG A 102 -0.36 -8.06 -17.39
CA ARG A 102 -1.26 -7.45 -16.39
C ARG A 102 -0.41 -6.60 -15.47
N CYS A 103 -0.48 -5.29 -15.64
CA CYS A 103 0.31 -4.32 -14.89
C CYS A 103 -0.54 -3.75 -13.76
N CYS A 104 -0.02 -3.68 -12.54
CA CYS A 104 -0.75 -3.15 -11.39
C CYS A 104 0.11 -2.23 -10.52
N LYS A 105 -0.53 -1.36 -9.75
CA LYS A 105 0.05 -0.62 -8.62
C LYS A 105 -0.95 -0.53 -7.48
N ILE A 106 -0.45 -0.29 -6.28
CA ILE A 106 -1.28 0.12 -5.15
C ILE A 106 -1.54 1.62 -5.30
N GLY A 107 -2.80 2.03 -5.29
CA GLY A 107 -3.18 3.43 -5.34
C GLY A 107 -4.53 3.65 -4.68
N THR A 108 -4.80 4.88 -4.27
CA THR A 108 -6.13 5.26 -3.78
C THR A 108 -7.05 5.50 -4.97
N ASN A 109 -8.23 4.88 -4.98
CA ASN A 109 -9.28 5.22 -5.96
C ASN A 109 -9.85 6.62 -5.71
#